data_AF-A0A7J7NGC7-F1
#
_entry.id   AF-A0A7J7NGC7-F1
#
_cell.length_a   1.000
_cell.length_b   1.000
_cell.length_c   1.000
_cell.angle_alpha   90.00
_cell.angle_beta   90.00
_cell.angle_gamma   90.00
#
_symmetry.space_group_name_H-M   'P 1'
#
loop_
_entity.id
_entity.type
_entity.pdbx_description
1 polymer ?
#
loop_
_entity_poly.entity_id
_entity_poly.type
_entity_poly.pdbx_seq_one_letter_code
_entity_poly.pdbx_strand_id
1 'polypeptide(L)'
;MRRLYLKTASRKPFVDILNEGGVLTGIKVDKGTVELAGTNGETTTQGLDGLTQRCQKYYAAGARFAKWRVVLKIGLNKPSQLAINENANGLARYAIICQENGLVPIVEPEILVDGSHDIDRCANVTERVLAACYKALNNHHVLLEGTLQKPNMVTPGSDANKVSPKVIAEYTVCTLQRTMPAAVPAVVFLSGG
;
A
#
# COMPACT_ATOMS: atom_id res chain seq x y z
N MET A 1 -1.22 10.39 -12.73
CA MET A 1 -0.05 11.21 -13.13
C MET A 1 -0.37 12.64 -13.53
N ARG A 2 -1.48 12.98 -14.18
CA ARG A 2 -1.71 14.35 -14.69
C ARG A 2 -1.76 15.46 -13.64
N ARG A 3 -2.22 15.18 -12.41
CA ARG A 3 -2.46 16.23 -11.39
C ARG A 3 -1.19 16.88 -10.80
N LEU A 4 -0.06 16.16 -10.79
CA LEU A 4 1.21 16.69 -10.26
C LEU A 4 1.68 17.96 -11.00
N TYR A 5 1.36 18.06 -12.29
CA TYR A 5 1.78 19.17 -13.16
C TYR A 5 0.67 20.19 -13.40
N LEU A 6 -0.48 20.06 -12.73
CA LEU A 6 -1.57 21.02 -12.88
C LEU A 6 -1.28 22.31 -12.12
N LYS A 7 -1.89 23.38 -12.63
CA LYS A 7 -1.85 24.71 -12.05
C LYS A 7 -3.27 25.14 -11.68
N THR A 8 -3.38 26.05 -10.73
CA THR A 8 -4.64 26.74 -10.41
C THR A 8 -5.11 27.64 -11.57
N ALA A 9 -6.32 28.20 -11.42
CA ALA A 9 -6.80 29.27 -12.29
C ALA A 9 -5.84 30.48 -12.33
N SER A 10 -5.14 30.76 -11.22
CA SER A 10 -4.09 31.79 -11.12
C SER A 10 -2.71 31.34 -11.64
N ARG A 11 -2.63 30.22 -12.37
CA ARG A 11 -1.41 29.62 -12.94
C ARG A 11 -0.34 29.20 -11.93
N LYS A 12 -0.69 29.08 -10.65
CA LYS A 12 0.20 28.59 -9.61
C LYS A 12 0.23 27.05 -9.61
N PRO A 13 1.39 26.40 -9.71
CA PRO A 13 1.49 24.94 -9.57
C PRO A 13 0.86 24.45 -8.26
N PHE A 14 0.11 23.35 -8.30
CA PHE A 14 -0.47 22.80 -7.06
C PHE A 14 0.60 22.36 -6.06
N VAL A 15 1.76 21.89 -6.54
CA VAL A 15 2.90 21.52 -5.70
C VAL A 15 3.35 22.70 -4.84
N ASP A 16 3.37 23.92 -5.40
CA ASP A 16 3.78 25.13 -4.67
C ASP A 16 2.76 25.48 -3.59
N ILE A 17 1.46 25.33 -3.88
CA ILE A 17 0.40 25.56 -2.89
C ILE A 17 0.49 24.58 -1.73
N LEU A 18 0.73 23.30 -2.03
CA LEU A 18 0.91 22.29 -0.99
C LEU A 18 2.14 22.59 -0.14
N ASN A 19 3.27 22.93 -0.78
CA ASN A 19 4.51 23.26 -0.08
C ASN A 19 4.37 24.50 0.81
N GLU A 20 3.70 25.56 0.35
CA GLU A 20 3.43 26.75 1.16
C GLU A 20 2.55 26.46 2.38
N GLY A 21 1.66 25.47 2.27
CA GLY A 21 0.86 24.97 3.40
C GLY A 21 1.59 23.95 4.29
N GLY A 22 2.88 23.68 4.05
CA GLY A 22 3.64 22.66 4.78
C GLY A 22 3.22 21.22 4.46
N VAL A 23 2.50 20.99 3.36
CA VAL A 23 2.00 19.68 2.93
C VAL A 23 2.95 19.07 1.91
N LEU A 24 3.47 17.89 2.21
CA LEU A 24 4.30 17.14 1.27
C LEU A 24 3.47 16.67 0.07
N THR A 25 4.04 16.77 -1.13
CA THR A 25 3.40 16.27 -2.34
C THR A 25 3.73 14.80 -2.56
N GLY A 26 2.69 13.99 -2.80
CA GLY A 26 2.81 12.58 -3.13
C GLY A 26 2.49 12.24 -4.57
N ILE A 27 2.97 11.09 -5.05
CA ILE A 27 2.66 10.60 -6.40
C ILE A 27 2.28 9.11 -6.41
N LYS A 28 1.15 8.78 -7.06
CA LYS A 28 0.80 7.38 -7.38
C LYS A 28 1.63 6.93 -8.58
N VAL A 29 2.39 5.84 -8.43
CA VAL A 29 3.32 5.37 -9.49
C VAL A 29 3.04 3.96 -10.01
N ASP A 30 2.16 3.19 -9.35
CA ASP A 30 1.61 1.97 -9.92
C ASP A 30 0.75 2.26 -11.16
N LYS A 31 0.71 1.30 -12.07
CA LYS A 31 -0.06 1.35 -13.33
C LYS A 31 -1.33 0.48 -13.27
N GLY A 32 -1.80 0.16 -12.07
CA GLY A 32 -2.98 -0.68 -11.86
C GLY A 32 -2.67 -2.18 -11.83
N THR A 33 -3.73 -2.95 -11.65
CA THR A 33 -3.69 -4.40 -11.44
C THR A 33 -4.00 -5.17 -12.71
N VAL A 34 -3.39 -6.35 -12.84
CA VAL A 34 -3.72 -7.37 -13.85
C VAL A 34 -3.97 -8.70 -13.15
N GLU A 35 -4.76 -9.57 -13.75
CA GLU A 35 -5.05 -10.89 -13.18
C GLU A 35 -3.82 -11.81 -13.20
N LEU A 36 -3.69 -12.63 -12.16
CA LEU A 36 -2.69 -13.69 -12.09
C LEU A 36 -3.26 -14.96 -12.75
N ALA A 37 -2.63 -15.38 -13.85
CA ALA A 37 -3.00 -16.60 -14.54
C ALA A 37 -2.93 -17.83 -13.60
N GLY A 38 -3.88 -18.74 -13.73
CA GLY A 38 -3.98 -19.92 -12.86
C GLY A 38 -4.55 -19.65 -11.47
N THR A 39 -5.03 -18.44 -11.20
CA THR A 39 -5.75 -18.09 -9.96
C THR A 39 -7.22 -17.82 -10.24
N ASN A 40 -8.03 -17.77 -9.18
CA ASN A 40 -9.44 -17.39 -9.28
C ASN A 40 -9.60 -15.86 -9.19
N GLY A 41 -9.16 -15.13 -10.21
CA GLY A 41 -9.31 -13.66 -10.27
C GLY A 41 -8.55 -12.91 -9.17
N GLU A 42 -7.40 -13.45 -8.74
CA GLU A 42 -6.42 -12.71 -7.95
C GLU A 42 -5.56 -11.86 -8.87
N THR A 43 -4.90 -10.84 -8.32
CA THR A 43 -4.20 -9.84 -9.13
C THR A 43 -2.76 -9.67 -8.71
N THR A 44 -1.92 -9.19 -9.64
CA THR A 44 -0.64 -8.53 -9.37
C THR A 44 -0.67 -7.11 -9.90
N THR A 45 0.25 -6.26 -9.46
CA THR A 45 0.26 -4.83 -9.80
C THR A 45 1.43 -4.49 -10.72
N GLN A 46 1.16 -3.69 -11.75
CA GLN A 46 2.15 -3.29 -12.74
C GLN A 46 2.75 -1.92 -12.45
N GLY A 47 3.91 -1.65 -13.06
CA GLY A 47 4.52 -0.32 -13.07
C GLY A 47 6.03 -0.28 -12.82
N LEU A 48 6.71 -1.41 -12.63
CA LEU A 48 8.15 -1.42 -12.33
C LEU A 48 8.98 -0.96 -13.55
N ASP A 49 8.52 -1.26 -14.76
CA ASP A 49 9.21 -0.86 -15.99
C ASP A 49 9.32 0.67 -16.09
N GLY A 50 10.56 1.15 -16.18
CA GLY A 50 10.91 2.57 -16.23
C GLY A 50 10.56 3.34 -14.96
N LEU A 51 10.37 2.67 -13.81
CA LEU A 51 9.99 3.34 -12.56
C LEU A 51 11.06 4.30 -12.07
N THR A 52 12.34 3.93 -12.15
CA THR A 52 13.49 4.78 -11.79
C THR A 52 13.41 6.15 -12.47
N GLN A 53 13.29 6.19 -13.80
CA GLN A 53 13.23 7.45 -14.56
C GLN A 53 11.98 8.26 -14.21
N ARG A 54 10.87 7.60 -13.87
CA ARG A 54 9.66 8.30 -13.43
C ARG A 54 9.83 8.89 -12.04
N CYS A 55 10.40 8.15 -11.08
CA CYS A 55 10.67 8.64 -9.73
C CYS A 55 11.58 9.87 -9.74
N GLN A 56 12.66 9.85 -10.53
CA GLN A 56 13.55 11.02 -10.72
C GLN A 56 12.79 12.25 -11.22
N LYS A 57 11.95 12.07 -12.24
CA LYS A 57 11.11 13.16 -12.78
C LYS A 57 10.10 13.68 -11.75
N TYR A 58 9.53 12.81 -10.91
CA TYR A 58 8.58 13.21 -9.88
C TYR A 58 9.26 13.93 -8.72
N TYR A 59 10.44 13.47 -8.30
CA TYR A 59 11.23 14.15 -7.28
C TYR A 59 11.61 15.57 -7.73
N ALA A 60 12.08 15.72 -8.98
CA ALA A 60 12.37 17.02 -9.60
C ALA A 60 11.12 17.90 -9.72
N ALA A 61 9.93 17.30 -9.88
CA ALA A 61 8.65 18.00 -9.87
C ALA A 61 8.09 18.27 -8.47
N GLY A 62 8.85 18.00 -7.40
CA GLY A 62 8.50 18.33 -6.01
C GLY A 62 7.80 17.23 -5.22
N ALA A 63 7.61 16.03 -5.77
CA ALA A 63 7.12 14.90 -4.99
C ALA A 63 8.16 14.47 -3.95
N ARG A 64 7.71 14.04 -2.77
CA ARG A 64 8.56 13.56 -1.65
C ARG A 64 8.17 12.19 -1.13
N PHE A 65 6.99 11.70 -1.52
CA PHE A 65 6.59 10.32 -1.28
C PHE A 65 5.89 9.75 -2.51
N ALA A 66 5.89 8.43 -2.61
CA ALA A 66 5.21 7.69 -3.66
C ALA A 66 4.16 6.76 -3.03
N LYS A 67 3.24 6.26 -3.86
CA LYS A 67 2.25 5.26 -3.45
C LYS A 67 2.16 4.15 -4.49
N TRP A 68 2.11 2.91 -4.02
CA TRP A 68 1.85 1.72 -4.82
C TRP A 68 0.84 0.82 -4.11
N ARG A 69 -0.31 0.60 -4.77
CA ARG A 69 -1.37 -0.26 -4.25
C ARG A 69 -1.29 -1.65 -4.85
N VAL A 70 -1.26 -2.67 -4.00
CA VAL A 70 -1.58 -4.05 -4.39
C VAL A 70 -2.93 -4.47 -3.82
N VAL A 71 -3.56 -5.45 -4.47
CA VAL A 71 -4.93 -5.88 -4.13
C VAL A 71 -4.93 -7.38 -3.87
N LEU A 72 -5.42 -7.77 -2.69
CA LEU A 72 -5.63 -9.15 -2.29
C LEU A 72 -7.08 -9.37 -1.88
N LYS A 73 -7.58 -10.59 -2.04
CA LYS A 73 -8.97 -10.96 -1.78
C LYS A 73 -9.04 -12.04 -0.71
N ILE A 74 -10.07 -12.01 0.12
CA ILE A 74 -10.41 -13.11 1.03
C ILE A 74 -11.39 -14.06 0.33
N GLY A 75 -11.17 -15.36 0.49
CA GLY A 75 -12.05 -16.40 -0.01
C GLY A 75 -11.60 -17.78 0.46
N LEU A 76 -12.28 -18.84 0.01
CA LEU A 76 -11.99 -20.21 0.44
C LEU A 76 -10.51 -20.58 0.27
N ASN A 77 -9.96 -20.29 -0.92
CA ASN A 77 -8.55 -20.56 -1.27
C ASN A 77 -7.76 -19.26 -1.54
N LYS A 78 -8.19 -18.14 -0.97
CA LYS A 78 -7.60 -16.81 -1.19
C LYS A 78 -7.28 -16.09 0.14
N PRO A 79 -6.21 -15.28 0.18
CA PRO A 79 -5.24 -15.10 -0.88
C PRO A 79 -4.31 -16.32 -1.02
N SER A 80 -4.04 -16.72 -2.26
CA SER A 80 -3.11 -17.82 -2.55
C SER A 80 -1.68 -17.41 -2.21
N GLN A 81 -0.79 -18.39 -2.03
CA GLN A 81 0.62 -18.10 -1.80
C GLN A 81 1.25 -17.37 -3.01
N LEU A 82 0.81 -17.69 -4.23
CA LEU A 82 1.24 -17.00 -5.44
C LEU A 82 0.88 -15.51 -5.38
N ALA A 83 -0.38 -15.18 -5.10
CA ALA A 83 -0.82 -13.78 -5.03
C ALA A 83 -0.11 -13.00 -3.92
N ILE A 84 0.12 -13.60 -2.76
CA ILE A 84 0.89 -12.97 -1.67
C ILE A 84 2.32 -12.69 -2.13
N ASN A 85 3.02 -13.69 -2.68
CA ASN A 85 4.41 -13.57 -3.09
C ASN A 85 4.60 -12.52 -4.19
N GLU A 86 3.77 -12.54 -5.22
CA GLU A 86 3.85 -11.61 -6.35
C GLU A 86 3.67 -10.16 -5.89
N ASN A 87 2.65 -9.90 -5.06
CA ASN A 87 2.38 -8.55 -4.57
C ASN A 87 3.40 -8.07 -3.54
N ALA A 88 3.85 -8.93 -2.62
CA ALA A 88 4.88 -8.57 -1.65
C ALA A 88 6.22 -8.23 -2.32
N ASN A 89 6.66 -9.04 -3.29
CA ASN A 89 7.89 -8.77 -4.04
C ASN A 89 7.74 -7.53 -4.94
N GLY A 90 6.56 -7.33 -5.54
CA GLY A 90 6.26 -6.11 -6.31
C GLY A 90 6.38 -4.85 -5.46
N LEU A 91 5.78 -4.84 -4.27
CA LEU A 91 5.90 -3.75 -3.29
C LEU A 91 7.35 -3.51 -2.88
N ALA A 92 8.11 -4.57 -2.59
CA ALA A 92 9.49 -4.44 -2.14
C ALA A 92 10.42 -3.85 -3.23
N ARG A 93 10.28 -4.31 -4.48
CA ARG A 93 10.98 -3.73 -5.65
C ARG A 93 10.59 -2.27 -5.89
N TYR A 94 9.30 -1.96 -5.77
CA TYR A 94 8.83 -0.58 -5.85
C TYR A 94 9.45 0.30 -4.76
N ALA A 95 9.49 -0.18 -3.52
CA ALA A 95 9.94 0.57 -2.36
C ALA A 95 11.43 0.94 -2.47
N ILE A 96 12.30 -0.02 -2.83
CA ILE A 96 13.73 0.26 -2.98
C ILE A 96 13.99 1.26 -4.11
N ILE A 97 13.31 1.14 -5.25
CA ILE A 97 13.43 2.12 -6.36
C ILE A 97 12.97 3.52 -5.91
N CYS A 98 11.96 3.63 -5.06
CA CYS A 98 11.54 4.93 -4.53
C CYS A 98 12.62 5.55 -3.63
N GLN A 99 13.18 4.76 -2.71
CA GLN A 99 14.22 5.23 -1.79
C GLN A 99 15.50 5.67 -2.52
N GLU A 100 15.94 4.90 -3.52
CA GLU A 100 17.08 5.27 -4.39
C GLU A 100 16.89 6.62 -5.10
N ASN A 101 15.63 7.05 -5.28
CA ASN A 101 15.29 8.27 -6.00
C ASN A 101 14.66 9.34 -5.08
N GLY A 102 14.86 9.23 -3.76
CA GLY A 102 14.49 10.25 -2.78
C GLY A 102 13.00 10.34 -2.47
N LEU A 103 12.21 9.32 -2.80
CA LEU A 103 10.78 9.27 -2.49
C LEU A 103 10.52 8.26 -1.36
N VAL A 104 9.85 8.68 -0.30
CA VAL A 104 9.35 7.76 0.74
C VAL A 104 8.26 6.87 0.12
N PRO A 105 8.41 5.53 0.08
CA PRO A 105 7.37 4.65 -0.44
C PRO A 105 6.27 4.41 0.60
N ILE A 106 5.02 4.67 0.21
CA ILE A 106 3.83 4.15 0.89
C ILE A 106 3.56 2.75 0.35
N VAL A 107 3.73 1.76 1.23
CA VAL A 107 3.50 0.33 0.98
C VAL A 107 2.04 0.03 1.28
N GLU A 108 1.23 -0.23 0.25
CA GLU A 108 -0.23 -0.39 0.37
C GLU A 108 -0.68 -1.81 -0.06
N PRO A 109 -0.58 -2.81 0.83
CA PRO A 109 -1.21 -4.10 0.66
C PRO A 109 -2.67 -4.04 1.13
N GLU A 110 -3.58 -3.78 0.18
CA GLU A 110 -5.00 -3.73 0.47
C GLU A 110 -5.62 -5.13 0.36
N ILE A 111 -6.16 -5.61 1.47
CA ILE A 111 -7.04 -6.76 1.49
C ILE A 111 -8.47 -6.25 1.36
N LEU A 112 -9.16 -6.66 0.29
CA LEU A 112 -10.52 -6.22 0.01
C LEU A 112 -11.50 -6.78 1.03
N VAL A 113 -12.47 -5.94 1.40
CA VAL A 113 -13.53 -6.25 2.36
C VAL A 113 -14.62 -7.16 1.77
N ASP A 114 -14.65 -7.38 0.46
CA ASP A 114 -15.71 -8.14 -0.21
C ASP A 114 -15.92 -9.55 0.40
N GLY A 115 -17.19 -9.85 0.72
CA GLY A 115 -17.65 -11.18 1.12
C GLY A 115 -18.20 -11.28 2.54
N SER A 116 -18.49 -12.50 2.98
CA SER A 116 -19.18 -12.81 4.24
C SER A 116 -18.25 -13.31 5.37
N HIS A 117 -16.95 -13.05 5.26
CA HIS A 117 -15.97 -13.51 6.23
C HIS A 117 -16.07 -12.74 7.55
N ASP A 118 -15.73 -13.40 8.66
CA ASP A 118 -15.66 -12.75 9.97
C ASP A 118 -14.35 -11.95 10.15
N ILE A 119 -14.28 -11.20 11.26
CA ILE A 119 -13.12 -10.38 11.57
C ILE A 119 -11.87 -11.21 11.88
N ASP A 120 -12.02 -12.42 12.44
CA ASP A 120 -10.92 -13.34 12.72
C ASP A 120 -10.23 -13.79 11.43
N ARG A 121 -11.02 -14.10 10.39
CA ARG A 121 -10.49 -14.41 9.06
C ARG A 121 -9.74 -13.23 8.46
N CYS A 122 -10.26 -12.02 8.60
CA CYS A 122 -9.60 -10.80 8.13
C CYS A 122 -8.26 -10.57 8.85
N ALA A 123 -8.23 -10.73 10.18
CA ALA A 123 -6.99 -10.65 10.97
C ALA A 123 -5.97 -11.68 10.50
N ASN A 124 -6.36 -12.95 10.38
CA ASN A 124 -5.46 -14.02 9.94
C ASN A 124 -4.84 -13.74 8.57
N VAL A 125 -5.64 -13.28 7.62
CA VAL A 125 -5.16 -12.95 6.28
C VAL A 125 -4.25 -11.71 6.32
N THR A 126 -4.63 -10.69 7.09
CA THR A 126 -3.84 -9.46 7.23
C THR A 126 -2.48 -9.74 7.87
N GLU A 127 -2.42 -10.56 8.91
CA GLU A 127 -1.15 -10.98 9.53
C GLU A 127 -0.25 -11.69 8.52
N ARG A 128 -0.80 -12.66 7.78
CA ARG A 128 -0.03 -13.40 6.77
C ARG A 128 0.52 -12.49 5.66
N VAL A 129 -0.30 -11.55 5.18
CA VAL A 129 0.09 -10.62 4.10
C VAL A 129 1.13 -9.62 4.57
N LEU A 130 0.94 -9.00 5.75
CA LEU A 130 1.89 -8.03 6.29
C LEU A 130 3.23 -8.66 6.61
N ALA A 131 3.24 -9.86 7.22
CA ALA A 131 4.48 -10.59 7.46
C ALA A 131 5.25 -10.89 6.16
N ALA A 132 4.54 -11.29 5.09
CA ALA A 132 5.15 -11.52 3.78
C ALA A 132 5.70 -10.22 3.17
N CYS A 133 4.97 -9.10 3.30
CA CYS A 133 5.42 -7.80 2.82
C CYS A 133 6.71 -7.36 3.53
N TYR A 134 6.77 -7.41 4.86
CA TYR A 134 7.99 -7.03 5.59
C TYR A 134 9.16 -7.97 5.34
N LYS A 135 8.90 -9.28 5.16
CA LYS A 135 9.94 -10.22 4.73
C LYS A 135 10.51 -9.85 3.35
N ALA A 136 9.66 -9.46 2.41
CA ALA A 136 10.07 -9.03 1.08
C ALA A 136 10.84 -7.69 1.14
N LEU A 137 10.35 -6.71 1.90
CA LEU A 137 11.04 -5.43 2.10
C LEU A 137 12.46 -5.63 2.66
N ASN A 138 12.60 -6.49 3.67
CA ASN A 138 13.91 -6.83 4.25
C ASN A 138 14.82 -7.54 3.23
N ASN A 139 14.30 -8.48 2.44
CA ASN A 139 15.05 -9.15 1.37
C ASN A 139 15.53 -8.19 0.27
N HIS A 140 14.82 -7.07 0.09
CA HIS A 140 15.18 -6.01 -0.85
C HIS A 140 16.02 -4.90 -0.21
N HIS A 141 16.44 -5.06 1.04
CA HIS A 141 17.26 -4.10 1.78
C HIS A 141 16.61 -2.71 1.91
N VAL A 142 15.28 -2.66 1.96
CA VAL A 142 14.53 -1.41 2.13
C VAL A 142 14.76 -0.85 3.54
N LEU A 143 15.08 0.45 3.63
CA LEU A 143 15.22 1.17 4.89
C LEU A 143 13.84 1.40 5.50
N LEU A 144 13.46 0.64 6.54
CA LEU A 144 12.09 0.66 7.08
C LEU A 144 11.71 2.01 7.70
N GLU A 145 12.67 2.71 8.31
CA GLU A 145 12.55 4.07 8.87
C GLU A 145 12.16 5.09 7.80
N GLY A 146 12.50 4.80 6.54
CA GLY A 146 12.15 5.61 5.38
C GLY A 146 10.93 5.08 4.61
N THR A 147 9.99 4.39 5.26
CA THR A 147 8.75 3.88 4.63
C THR A 147 7.50 4.32 5.37
N LEU A 148 6.34 4.13 4.75
CA LEU A 148 5.04 4.25 5.38
C LEU A 148 4.18 3.03 5.04
N GLN A 149 3.38 2.56 5.99
CA GLN A 149 2.45 1.45 5.77
C GLN A 149 1.03 1.96 5.59
N LYS A 150 0.34 1.52 4.53
CA LYS A 150 -1.08 1.83 4.26
C LYS A 150 -1.91 0.55 4.14
N PRO A 151 -2.23 -0.10 5.26
CA PRO A 151 -3.01 -1.33 5.26
C PRO A 151 -4.51 -1.01 5.32
N ASN A 152 -5.35 -2.01 5.03
CA ASN A 152 -6.73 -2.04 5.48
C ASN A 152 -6.78 -2.10 7.02
N MET A 153 -7.86 -1.58 7.61
CA MET A 153 -8.23 -1.98 8.96
C MET A 153 -8.68 -3.44 8.96
N VAL A 154 -8.60 -4.11 10.12
CA VAL A 154 -9.14 -5.45 10.28
C VAL A 154 -10.63 -5.33 10.61
N THR A 155 -11.47 -5.69 9.65
CA THR A 155 -12.93 -5.61 9.75
C THR A 155 -13.58 -6.93 9.30
N PRO A 156 -14.83 -7.21 9.70
CA PRO A 156 -15.66 -8.19 9.01
C PRO A 156 -15.80 -7.84 7.53
N GLY A 157 -16.17 -8.84 6.72
CA GLY A 157 -16.46 -8.64 5.31
C GLY A 157 -17.71 -7.79 5.08
N SER A 158 -17.87 -7.27 3.87
CA SER A 158 -18.94 -6.36 3.46
C SER A 158 -20.35 -6.92 3.67
N ASP A 159 -20.47 -8.24 3.58
CA ASP A 159 -21.74 -8.96 3.68
C ASP A 159 -21.97 -9.55 5.08
N ALA A 160 -21.02 -9.34 6.01
CA ALA A 160 -21.11 -9.76 7.40
C ALA A 160 -21.66 -8.65 8.30
N ASN A 161 -22.08 -9.02 9.52
CA ASN A 161 -22.53 -8.05 10.51
C ASN A 161 -21.38 -7.12 10.91
N LYS A 162 -21.65 -5.81 10.92
CA LYS A 162 -20.71 -4.81 11.44
C LYS A 162 -20.43 -5.03 12.92
N VAL A 163 -19.23 -4.66 13.34
CA VAL A 163 -18.79 -4.71 14.74
C VAL A 163 -18.45 -3.31 15.25
N SER A 164 -18.32 -3.18 16.56
CA SER A 164 -18.02 -1.88 17.19
C SER A 164 -16.61 -1.39 16.83
N PRO A 165 -16.37 -0.05 16.84
CA PRO A 165 -15.02 0.50 16.65
C PRO A 165 -13.98 -0.03 17.63
N LYS A 166 -14.38 -0.38 18.87
CA LYS A 166 -13.48 -0.97 19.87
C LYS A 166 -12.93 -2.32 19.41
N VAL A 167 -13.80 -3.16 18.84
CA VAL A 167 -13.41 -4.46 18.30
C VAL A 167 -12.47 -4.30 17.10
N ILE A 168 -12.80 -3.38 16.16
CA ILE A 168 -11.93 -3.07 15.01
C ILE A 168 -10.54 -2.61 15.49
N ALA A 169 -10.49 -1.71 16.48
CA ALA A 169 -9.24 -1.20 17.01
C ALA A 169 -8.38 -2.30 17.64
N GLU A 170 -8.98 -3.17 18.46
CA GLU A 170 -8.29 -4.28 19.12
C GLU A 170 -7.66 -5.24 18.10
N TYR A 171 -8.45 -5.70 17.13
CA TYR A 171 -7.97 -6.60 16.08
C TYR A 171 -6.91 -5.95 15.21
N THR A 172 -7.16 -4.71 14.75
CA THR A 172 -6.24 -4.00 13.85
C THR A 172 -4.88 -3.74 14.52
N VAL A 173 -4.88 -3.23 15.76
CA VAL A 173 -3.64 -2.93 16.47
C VAL A 173 -2.90 -4.21 16.84
N CYS A 174 -3.60 -5.27 17.27
CA CYS A 174 -2.99 -6.57 17.57
C CYS A 174 -2.31 -7.17 16.33
N THR A 175 -2.96 -7.15 15.17
CA THR A 175 -2.39 -7.60 13.90
C THR A 175 -1.14 -6.80 13.51
N LEU A 176 -1.14 -5.48 13.70
CA LEU A 176 0.04 -4.66 13.46
C LEU A 176 1.19 -5.00 14.43
N GLN A 177 0.91 -5.16 15.73
CA GLN A 177 1.91 -5.54 16.73
C GLN A 177 2.59 -6.89 16.42
N ARG A 178 1.86 -7.82 15.80
CA ARG A 178 2.39 -9.14 15.42
C ARG A 178 3.28 -9.12 14.17
N THR A 179 3.24 -8.06 13.36
CA THR A 179 3.81 -8.12 12.00
C THR A 179 4.65 -6.92 11.61
N MET A 180 4.35 -5.73 12.12
CA MET A 180 5.01 -4.49 11.73
C MET A 180 6.22 -4.20 12.62
N PRO A 181 7.44 -4.10 12.05
CA PRO A 181 8.61 -3.67 12.80
C PRO A 181 8.43 -2.24 13.36
N ALA A 182 8.88 -2.01 14.59
CA ALA A 182 8.82 -0.70 15.25
C ALA A 182 9.61 0.40 14.51
N ALA A 183 10.52 0.03 13.61
CA ALA A 183 11.27 0.95 12.76
C ALA A 183 10.36 1.73 11.77
N VAL A 184 9.19 1.20 11.42
CA VAL A 184 8.25 1.89 10.51
C VAL A 184 7.60 3.06 11.26
N PRO A 185 7.77 4.31 10.79
CA PRO A 185 7.42 5.50 11.58
C PRO A 185 5.93 5.78 11.67
N ALA A 186 5.12 5.34 10.69
CA ALA A 186 3.69 5.60 10.70
C ALA A 186 2.87 4.61 9.85
N VAL A 187 1.62 4.45 10.28
CA VAL A 187 0.55 3.72 9.58
C VAL A 187 -0.52 4.71 9.16
N VAL A 188 -0.85 4.73 7.87
CA VAL A 188 -1.83 5.65 7.25
C VAL A 188 -2.97 4.85 6.61
N PHE A 189 -3.88 4.34 7.43
CA PHE A 189 -4.94 3.42 7.01
C PHE A 189 -5.73 3.90 5.77
N LEU A 190 -6.02 2.95 4.88
CA LEU A 190 -7.03 3.15 3.82
C LEU A 190 -8.44 2.94 4.39
N SER A 191 -9.44 3.60 3.81
CA SER A 191 -10.84 3.51 4.28
C SER A 191 -11.56 2.24 3.82
N GLY A 192 -11.20 1.67 2.66
CA GLY A 192 -11.61 0.32 2.26
C GLY A 192 -13.06 0.11 1.81
N GLY A 193 -13.97 1.04 2.09
CA GLY A 193 -15.40 0.95 1.74
C GLY A 193 -16.28 0.89 2.96
#